data_AF-A0A5E7IUX7-F1
#
_entry.id   AF-A0A5E7IUX7-F1
#
_cell.length_a   1.000
_cell.length_b   1.000
_cell.length_c   1.000
_cell.angle_alpha   90.00
_cell.angle_beta   90.00
_cell.angle_gamma   90.00
#
_symmetry.space_group_name_H-M   'P 1'
#
loop_
_entity.id
_entity.type
_entity.pdbx_description
1 polymer ?
#
loop_
_entity_poly.entity_id
_entity_poly.type
_entity_poly.pdbx_seq_one_letter_code
_entity_poly.pdbx_strand_id
1 'polypeptide(L)'
;MNMYIDIVGACNLSCPSCPMGNSENLNFKKAMQIDMFKQIVEKARTEGVKSIYLYNWTEPLVHPKIGEFIEIINAAGMGSGISTNLNLAKNMEKALLAEPGYFRISLSGFYQDTYVKGHVGGDIEVVKQNMIALHEIKQRLGLSTRVDVYYHRYLDNIEEEALMREFSERLGFKFTTGYSVMMPLEKTLAIIERDPSVTDTDYETLKRLALPPYDDIVNVARQYPQQDCLLKDDWLVIDCNGNTILCCTIFNQNEYQVGKYLDMPVAELMQRKNTQKNCVDMCSRCAKKGMHIYSMFPNQGVLEQHAVNRIIDFENLSSMGLAVDSELLGRAGEVSAENFDEAQYFRLNEDVRRAVSTGEFSSGYQHYVLHGRLEGRLGAGAFSVV
;
A
#
# COMPACT_ATOMS: atom_id res chain seq x y z
N MET A 1 -11.82 7.61 -13.98
CA MET A 1 -11.93 7.31 -12.54
C MET A 1 -12.06 5.81 -12.35
N ASN A 2 -11.40 5.27 -11.33
CA ASN A 2 -11.52 3.87 -10.91
C ASN A 2 -12.31 3.81 -9.60
N MET A 3 -13.09 2.75 -9.42
CA MET A 3 -13.89 2.52 -8.22
C MET A 3 -13.40 1.26 -7.50
N TYR A 4 -13.23 1.34 -6.18
CA TYR A 4 -12.85 0.25 -5.31
C TYR A 4 -13.98 0.00 -4.31
N ILE A 5 -14.44 -1.24 -4.20
CA ILE A 5 -15.59 -1.60 -3.39
C ILE A 5 -15.27 -2.81 -2.53
N ASP A 6 -15.40 -2.66 -1.21
CA ASP A 6 -15.47 -3.81 -0.31
C ASP A 6 -16.90 -4.36 -0.34
N ILE A 7 -17.13 -5.54 -0.94
CA ILE A 7 -18.46 -6.16 -1.00
C ILE A 7 -18.82 -6.95 0.28
N VAL A 8 -17.84 -7.15 1.15
CA VAL A 8 -17.97 -7.74 2.49
C VAL A 8 -17.20 -6.87 3.45
N GLY A 9 -17.55 -6.87 4.73
CA GLY A 9 -16.76 -6.23 5.77
C GLY A 9 -15.84 -7.20 6.51
N ALA A 10 -15.37 -8.28 5.86
CA ALA A 10 -14.61 -9.34 6.53
C ALA A 10 -13.41 -9.83 5.71
N CYS A 11 -12.36 -10.22 6.42
CA CYS A 11 -11.22 -10.97 5.90
C CYS A 11 -11.01 -12.18 6.81
N ASN A 12 -10.54 -13.30 6.25
CA ASN A 12 -10.19 -14.49 7.01
C ASN A 12 -8.80 -14.41 7.67
N LEU A 13 -8.03 -13.37 7.36
CA LEU A 13 -6.70 -13.11 7.92
C LEU A 13 -6.69 -11.85 8.78
N SER A 14 -5.68 -11.74 9.63
CA SER A 14 -5.45 -10.58 10.51
C SER A 14 -4.04 -10.02 10.32
N CYS A 15 -3.71 -9.65 9.08
CA CYS A 15 -2.39 -9.14 8.71
C CYS A 15 -2.00 -7.90 9.56
N PRO A 16 -0.84 -7.88 10.25
CA PRO A 16 -0.49 -6.81 11.19
C PRO A 16 -0.35 -5.40 10.58
N SER A 17 0.03 -5.30 9.30
CA SER A 17 0.11 -4.01 8.60
C SER A 17 -1.21 -3.55 7.96
N CYS A 18 -2.28 -4.35 8.08
CA CYS A 18 -3.59 -4.09 7.50
C CYS A 18 -4.59 -3.70 8.59
N PRO A 19 -5.54 -2.77 8.33
CA PRO A 19 -6.61 -2.45 9.28
C PRO A 19 -7.41 -3.67 9.75
N MET A 20 -7.54 -4.71 8.94
CA MET A 20 -8.22 -5.95 9.33
C MET A 20 -7.51 -6.71 10.47
N GLY A 21 -6.22 -6.45 10.70
CA GLY A 21 -5.44 -7.03 11.79
C GLY A 21 -5.06 -6.05 12.91
N ASN A 22 -5.06 -4.73 12.65
CA ASN A 22 -4.54 -3.73 13.59
C ASN A 22 -5.53 -2.62 14.01
N SER A 23 -6.77 -2.69 13.53
CA SER A 23 -7.80 -1.68 13.77
C SER A 23 -9.17 -2.31 14.08
N GLU A 24 -10.05 -1.56 14.75
CA GLU A 24 -11.42 -2.00 15.00
C GLU A 24 -12.27 -1.94 13.73
N ASN A 25 -12.89 -3.07 13.35
CA ASN A 25 -13.69 -3.18 12.14
C ASN A 25 -15.20 -3.04 12.42
N LEU A 26 -15.75 -1.88 12.08
CA LEU A 26 -17.17 -1.53 12.28
C LEU A 26 -18.11 -2.19 11.26
N ASN A 27 -17.57 -2.75 10.18
CA ASN A 27 -18.32 -3.43 9.13
C ASN A 27 -18.23 -4.96 9.23
N PHE A 28 -17.65 -5.48 10.31
CA PHE A 28 -17.51 -6.92 10.51
C PHE A 28 -18.84 -7.67 10.30
N LYS A 29 -18.77 -8.72 9.46
CA LYS A 29 -19.91 -9.58 9.05
C LYS A 29 -21.01 -8.90 8.23
N LYS A 30 -20.83 -7.67 7.76
CA LYS A 30 -21.74 -7.07 6.78
C LYS A 30 -21.38 -7.52 5.36
N ALA A 31 -22.37 -7.54 4.48
CA ALA A 31 -22.21 -7.89 3.07
C ALA A 31 -23.14 -7.02 2.22
N MET A 32 -22.62 -6.57 1.09
CA MET A 32 -23.36 -5.75 0.13
C MET A 32 -24.47 -6.57 -0.51
N GLN A 33 -25.65 -5.96 -0.65
CA GLN A 33 -26.77 -6.59 -1.34
C GLN A 33 -26.58 -6.48 -2.86
N ILE A 34 -26.85 -7.57 -3.58
CA ILE A 34 -26.72 -7.63 -5.04
C ILE A 34 -27.55 -6.55 -5.73
N ASP A 35 -28.77 -6.28 -5.28
CA ASP A 35 -29.63 -5.28 -5.93
C ASP A 35 -29.14 -3.85 -5.71
N MET A 36 -28.49 -3.57 -4.59
CA MET A 36 -27.78 -2.31 -4.38
C MET A 36 -26.59 -2.22 -5.33
N PHE A 37 -25.82 -3.30 -5.46
CA PHE A 37 -24.66 -3.33 -6.35
C PHE A 37 -25.05 -3.12 -7.82
N LYS A 38 -26.15 -3.70 -8.30
CA LYS A 38 -26.68 -3.42 -9.65
C LYS A 38 -26.95 -1.93 -9.87
N GLN A 39 -27.55 -1.26 -8.89
CA GLN A 39 -27.79 0.19 -8.94
C GLN A 39 -26.47 0.97 -8.94
N ILE A 40 -25.49 0.54 -8.15
CA ILE A 40 -24.15 1.16 -8.09
C ILE A 40 -23.48 1.06 -9.47
N VAL A 41 -23.49 -0.11 -10.10
CA VAL A 41 -22.86 -0.32 -11.41
C VAL A 41 -23.54 0.50 -12.50
N GLU A 42 -24.88 0.57 -12.50
CA GLU A 42 -25.61 1.37 -13.49
C GLU A 42 -25.31 2.87 -13.35
N LYS A 43 -25.26 3.38 -12.11
CA LYS A 43 -24.84 4.76 -11.84
C LYS A 43 -23.38 5.00 -12.23
N ALA A 44 -22.49 4.05 -11.93
CA ALA A 44 -21.07 4.13 -12.28
C ALA A 44 -20.86 4.27 -13.80
N ARG A 45 -21.63 3.49 -14.57
CA ARG A 45 -21.63 3.49 -16.03
C ARG A 45 -22.07 4.84 -16.60
N THR A 46 -23.09 5.48 -16.03
CA THR A 46 -23.60 6.78 -16.52
C THR A 46 -22.74 7.97 -16.07
N GLU A 47 -22.00 7.83 -14.98
CA GLU A 47 -21.17 8.91 -14.39
C GLU A 47 -19.66 8.77 -14.69
N GLY A 48 -19.28 7.98 -15.70
CA GLY A 48 -17.91 7.98 -16.24
C GLY A 48 -16.87 7.16 -15.46
N VAL A 49 -17.30 6.22 -14.62
CA VAL A 49 -16.42 5.22 -14.02
C VAL A 49 -15.97 4.24 -15.11
N LYS A 50 -14.68 3.91 -15.16
CA LYS A 50 -14.13 3.00 -16.19
C LYS A 50 -14.00 1.56 -15.70
N SER A 51 -13.66 1.39 -14.43
CA SER A 51 -13.38 0.08 -13.84
C SER A 51 -13.82 0.03 -12.38
N ILE A 52 -14.29 -1.14 -11.97
CA ILE A 52 -14.71 -1.46 -10.61
C ILE A 52 -13.88 -2.63 -10.10
N TYR A 53 -13.24 -2.43 -8.95
CA TYR A 53 -12.40 -3.42 -8.30
C TYR A 53 -13.05 -3.83 -6.99
N LEU A 54 -13.27 -5.12 -6.79
CA LEU A 54 -14.02 -5.66 -5.64
C LEU A 54 -13.09 -5.92 -4.46
N TYR A 55 -12.30 -4.92 -4.08
CA TYR A 55 -11.47 -4.95 -2.87
C TYR A 55 -11.06 -3.53 -2.51
N ASN A 56 -10.92 -3.29 -1.21
CA ASN A 56 -10.05 -2.25 -0.66
C ASN A 56 -9.30 -2.80 0.56
N TRP A 57 -10.05 -3.29 1.56
CA TRP A 57 -9.48 -3.85 2.80
C TRP A 57 -9.79 -5.33 3.02
N THR A 58 -10.83 -5.83 2.37
CA THR A 58 -11.45 -7.11 2.74
C THR A 58 -11.13 -8.25 1.78
N GLU A 59 -11.52 -9.49 2.12
CA GLU A 59 -11.30 -10.65 1.26
C GLU A 59 -12.53 -10.94 0.39
N PRO A 60 -12.50 -10.63 -0.91
CA PRO A 60 -13.66 -10.82 -1.79
C PRO A 60 -14.13 -12.28 -1.88
N LEU A 61 -13.23 -13.27 -1.75
CA LEU A 61 -13.59 -14.68 -1.82
C LEU A 61 -14.40 -15.17 -0.60
N VAL A 62 -14.55 -14.36 0.45
CA VAL A 62 -15.51 -14.63 1.53
C VAL A 62 -16.94 -14.56 1.00
N HIS A 63 -17.24 -13.71 0.00
CA HIS A 63 -18.59 -13.53 -0.50
C HIS A 63 -19.03 -14.73 -1.37
N PRO A 64 -20.13 -15.45 -1.03
CA PRO A 64 -20.56 -16.67 -1.75
C PRO A 64 -21.01 -16.43 -3.20
N LYS A 65 -21.32 -15.16 -3.52
CA LYS A 65 -21.78 -14.70 -4.83
C LYS A 65 -20.77 -13.83 -5.57
N ILE A 66 -19.48 -13.89 -5.24
CA ILE A 66 -18.44 -13.05 -5.88
C ILE A 66 -18.52 -13.09 -7.42
N GLY A 67 -18.81 -14.26 -8.03
CA GLY A 67 -19.03 -14.39 -9.46
C GLY A 67 -20.15 -13.49 -9.99
N GLU A 68 -21.31 -13.45 -9.31
CA GLU A 68 -22.45 -12.59 -9.70
C GLU A 68 -22.06 -11.10 -9.70
N PHE A 69 -21.23 -10.64 -8.74
CA PHE A 69 -20.73 -9.25 -8.73
C PHE A 69 -19.85 -8.95 -9.95
N ILE A 70 -18.93 -9.86 -10.30
CA ILE A 70 -18.05 -9.71 -11.45
C ILE A 70 -18.86 -9.70 -12.75
N GLU A 71 -19.82 -10.62 -12.89
CA GLU A 71 -20.73 -10.71 -14.05
C GLU A 71 -21.52 -9.41 -14.26
N ILE A 72 -22.01 -8.78 -13.19
CA ILE A 72 -22.74 -7.50 -13.27
C ILE A 72 -21.82 -6.38 -13.80
N ILE A 73 -20.57 -6.30 -13.36
CA ILE A 73 -19.60 -5.30 -13.87
C ILE A 73 -19.31 -5.56 -15.35
N ASN A 74 -19.03 -6.81 -15.71
CA ASN A 74 -18.70 -7.21 -17.08
C ASN A 74 -19.86 -6.96 -18.04
N ALA A 75 -21.10 -7.27 -17.64
CA ALA A 75 -22.31 -7.01 -18.42
C ALA A 75 -22.54 -5.51 -18.67
N ALA A 76 -22.05 -4.63 -17.80
CA ALA A 76 -22.07 -3.18 -18.00
C ALA A 76 -20.97 -2.67 -18.94
N GLY A 77 -20.10 -3.55 -19.48
CA GLY A 77 -18.99 -3.19 -20.35
C GLY A 77 -17.83 -2.49 -19.63
N MET A 78 -17.73 -2.65 -18.31
CA MET A 78 -16.72 -2.02 -17.47
C MET A 78 -15.59 -2.98 -17.14
N GLY A 79 -14.39 -2.45 -16.85
CA GLY A 79 -13.28 -3.27 -16.36
C GLY A 79 -13.55 -3.79 -14.94
N SER A 80 -13.43 -5.09 -14.72
CA SER A 80 -13.58 -5.72 -13.40
C SER A 80 -12.24 -6.27 -12.90
N GLY A 81 -12.09 -6.35 -11.58
CA GLY A 81 -10.92 -7.01 -10.99
C GLY A 81 -11.08 -7.31 -9.50
N ILE A 82 -10.34 -8.30 -9.01
CA ILE A 82 -10.29 -8.66 -7.59
C ILE A 82 -8.85 -8.77 -7.11
N SER A 83 -8.63 -8.62 -5.81
CA SER A 83 -7.37 -8.94 -5.12
C SER A 83 -7.69 -9.81 -3.91
N THR A 84 -7.05 -10.96 -3.79
CA THR A 84 -7.33 -11.96 -2.76
C THR A 84 -6.04 -12.46 -2.11
N ASN A 85 -6.12 -12.85 -0.84
CA ASN A 85 -5.06 -13.58 -0.15
C ASN A 85 -5.02 -15.07 -0.55
N LEU A 86 -6.03 -15.55 -1.28
CA LEU A 86 -6.16 -16.90 -1.83
C LEU A 86 -6.09 -18.05 -0.80
N ASN A 87 -6.31 -17.78 0.49
CA ASN A 87 -6.43 -18.84 1.50
C ASN A 87 -7.81 -19.51 1.49
N LEU A 88 -8.76 -19.02 0.68
CA LEU A 88 -10.12 -19.55 0.55
C LEU A 88 -10.37 -20.14 -0.85
N ALA A 89 -10.44 -21.46 -0.95
CA ALA A 89 -10.74 -22.14 -2.22
C ALA A 89 -12.22 -22.04 -2.63
N LYS A 90 -13.14 -21.93 -1.66
CA LYS A 90 -14.59 -22.19 -1.84
C LYS A 90 -15.25 -21.41 -2.98
N ASN A 91 -14.88 -20.13 -3.15
CA ASN A 91 -15.50 -19.25 -4.16
C ASN A 91 -14.53 -18.83 -5.27
N MET A 92 -13.32 -19.39 -5.28
CA MET A 92 -12.26 -19.08 -6.22
C MET A 92 -12.64 -19.42 -7.67
N GLU A 93 -13.17 -20.63 -7.90
CA GLU A 93 -13.61 -21.06 -9.23
C GLU A 93 -14.76 -20.18 -9.74
N LYS A 94 -15.74 -19.86 -8.89
CA LYS A 94 -16.85 -18.97 -9.25
C LYS A 94 -16.38 -17.57 -9.65
N ALA A 95 -15.40 -17.03 -8.92
CA ALA A 95 -14.82 -15.74 -9.25
C ALA A 95 -14.08 -15.78 -10.59
N LEU A 96 -13.29 -16.83 -10.83
CA LEU A 96 -12.53 -16.99 -12.07
C LEU A 96 -13.42 -17.21 -13.29
N LEU A 97 -14.48 -18.02 -13.17
CA LEU A 97 -15.45 -18.30 -14.24
C LEU A 97 -16.20 -17.06 -14.71
N ALA A 98 -16.37 -16.06 -13.84
CA ALA A 98 -16.97 -14.78 -14.21
C ALA A 98 -16.04 -13.90 -15.08
N GLU A 99 -14.82 -14.37 -15.36
CA GLU A 99 -13.78 -13.72 -16.16
C GLU A 99 -13.52 -12.26 -15.78
N PRO A 100 -13.02 -11.97 -14.56
CA PRO A 100 -12.60 -10.64 -14.22
C PRO A 100 -11.43 -10.20 -15.13
N GLY A 101 -11.33 -8.91 -15.42
CA GLY A 101 -10.21 -8.37 -16.21
C GLY A 101 -8.85 -8.65 -15.59
N TYR A 102 -8.76 -8.64 -14.26
CA TYR A 102 -7.65 -9.27 -13.55
C TYR A 102 -8.06 -9.96 -12.24
N PHE A 103 -7.24 -10.93 -11.85
CA PHE A 103 -7.32 -11.66 -10.60
C PHE A 103 -5.95 -11.55 -9.91
N ARG A 104 -5.86 -10.70 -8.89
CA ARG A 104 -4.62 -10.49 -8.14
C ARG A 104 -4.56 -11.39 -6.90
N ILE A 105 -3.40 -11.97 -6.67
CA ILE A 105 -3.06 -12.77 -5.50
C ILE A 105 -2.04 -11.97 -4.69
N SER A 106 -2.43 -11.51 -3.51
CA SER A 106 -1.58 -10.73 -2.60
C SER A 106 -1.00 -11.64 -1.52
N LEU A 107 0.33 -11.69 -1.41
CA LEU A 107 1.04 -12.56 -0.48
C LEU A 107 2.40 -11.96 -0.08
N SER A 108 3.04 -12.54 0.95
CA SER A 108 4.38 -12.12 1.39
C SER A 108 5.18 -13.31 1.92
N GLY A 109 6.00 -13.93 1.09
CA GLY A 109 6.79 -15.11 1.45
C GLY A 109 6.49 -16.33 0.59
N PHE A 110 7.38 -17.30 0.68
CA PHE A 110 7.34 -18.61 0.05
C PHE A 110 7.32 -19.73 1.09
N TYR A 111 7.96 -19.51 2.24
CA TYR A 111 7.96 -20.40 3.39
C TYR A 111 6.98 -19.94 4.48
N GLN A 112 6.39 -20.91 5.20
CA GLN A 112 5.32 -20.63 6.15
C GLN A 112 5.77 -19.75 7.32
N ASP A 113 6.99 -19.95 7.82
CA ASP A 113 7.55 -19.20 8.96
C ASP A 113 7.69 -17.70 8.64
N THR A 114 7.96 -17.35 7.38
CA THR A 114 8.01 -15.96 6.92
C THR A 114 6.61 -15.44 6.60
N TYR A 115 5.79 -16.25 5.92
CA TYR A 115 4.45 -15.86 5.50
C TYR A 115 3.55 -15.47 6.66
N VAL A 116 3.50 -16.28 7.72
CA VAL A 116 2.58 -16.09 8.85
C VAL A 116 2.83 -14.77 9.59
N LYS A 117 4.06 -14.25 9.55
CA LYS A 117 4.38 -12.96 10.18
C LYS A 117 3.66 -11.79 9.49
N GLY A 118 3.53 -11.84 8.16
CA GLY A 118 2.83 -10.82 7.36
C GLY A 118 1.35 -11.12 7.10
N HIS A 119 0.97 -12.40 7.18
CA HIS A 119 -0.36 -12.92 6.87
C HIS A 119 -0.86 -13.83 8.00
N VAL A 120 -1.04 -13.25 9.19
CA VAL A 120 -1.47 -13.99 10.39
C VAL A 120 -2.80 -14.72 10.13
N GLY A 121 -2.80 -16.02 10.42
CA GLY A 121 -3.93 -16.93 10.17
C GLY A 121 -3.91 -17.60 8.79
N GLY A 122 -2.92 -17.30 7.95
CA GLY A 122 -2.79 -17.88 6.60
C GLY A 122 -1.79 -19.03 6.53
N ASP A 123 -1.91 -19.81 5.45
CA ASP A 123 -1.03 -20.93 5.10
C ASP A 123 -0.56 -20.78 3.64
N ILE A 124 0.74 -20.57 3.46
CA ILE A 124 1.34 -20.35 2.12
C ILE A 124 1.28 -21.61 1.25
N GLU A 125 1.23 -22.81 1.85
CA GLU A 125 1.08 -24.05 1.08
C GLU A 125 -0.34 -24.16 0.51
N VAL A 126 -1.35 -23.74 1.28
CA VAL A 126 -2.73 -23.63 0.77
C VAL A 126 -2.80 -22.62 -0.37
N VAL A 127 -2.14 -21.48 -0.25
CA VAL A 127 -2.07 -20.47 -1.33
C VAL A 127 -1.42 -21.06 -2.59
N LYS A 128 -0.27 -21.73 -2.46
CA LYS A 128 0.43 -22.35 -3.60
C LYS A 128 -0.41 -23.46 -4.26
N GLN A 129 -1.12 -24.26 -3.48
CA GLN A 129 -2.07 -25.25 -4.01
C GLN A 129 -3.22 -24.59 -4.77
N ASN A 130 -3.79 -23.51 -4.23
CA ASN A 130 -4.86 -22.77 -4.89
C ASN A 130 -4.37 -22.05 -6.16
N MET A 131 -3.11 -21.60 -6.21
CA MET A 131 -2.48 -21.07 -7.41
C MET A 131 -2.40 -22.12 -8.52
N ILE A 132 -2.01 -23.36 -8.18
CA ILE A 132 -1.99 -24.48 -9.13
C ILE A 132 -3.41 -24.77 -9.64
N ALA A 133 -4.39 -24.85 -8.74
CA ALA A 133 -5.79 -25.07 -9.12
C ALA A 133 -6.33 -23.94 -10.04
N LEU A 134 -6.01 -22.67 -9.76
CA LEU A 134 -6.35 -21.55 -10.63
C LEU A 134 -5.77 -21.72 -12.04
N HIS A 135 -4.48 -22.10 -12.13
CA HIS A 135 -3.82 -22.36 -13.40
C HIS A 135 -4.54 -23.47 -14.18
N GLU A 136 -4.80 -24.61 -13.53
CA GLU A 136 -5.48 -25.76 -14.15
C GLU A 136 -6.88 -25.40 -14.66
N ILE A 137 -7.69 -24.69 -13.86
CA ILE A 137 -9.03 -24.24 -14.26
C ILE A 137 -8.93 -23.31 -15.47
N LYS A 138 -8.02 -22.32 -15.42
CA LYS A 138 -7.83 -21.35 -16.51
C LYS A 138 -7.42 -22.05 -17.81
N GLN A 139 -6.48 -23.00 -17.77
CA GLN A 139 -6.05 -23.76 -18.94
C GLN A 139 -7.16 -24.65 -19.49
N ARG A 140 -7.81 -25.43 -18.61
CA ARG A 140 -8.88 -26.36 -18.99
C ARG A 140 -10.06 -25.66 -19.66
N LEU A 141 -10.39 -24.45 -19.22
CA LEU A 141 -11.54 -23.69 -19.71
C LEU A 141 -11.20 -22.61 -20.74
N GLY A 142 -9.90 -22.39 -21.04
CA GLY A 142 -9.47 -21.38 -22.01
C GLY A 142 -9.79 -19.93 -21.60
N LEU A 143 -9.83 -19.64 -20.29
CA LEU A 143 -10.24 -18.32 -19.78
C LEU A 143 -9.20 -17.25 -20.09
N SER A 144 -9.64 -16.01 -20.28
CA SER A 144 -8.76 -14.90 -20.67
C SER A 144 -8.21 -14.07 -19.51
N THR A 145 -8.83 -14.17 -18.32
CA THR A 145 -8.45 -13.43 -17.11
C THR A 145 -6.94 -13.39 -16.87
N ARG A 146 -6.41 -12.18 -16.66
CA ARG A 146 -5.01 -11.96 -16.28
C ARG A 146 -4.83 -12.24 -14.79
N VAL A 147 -3.97 -13.19 -14.46
CA VAL A 147 -3.60 -13.48 -13.07
C VAL A 147 -2.28 -12.77 -12.73
N ASP A 148 -2.26 -12.05 -11.60
CA ASP A 148 -1.10 -11.28 -11.10
C ASP A 148 -0.81 -11.71 -9.66
N VAL A 149 0.43 -12.08 -9.36
CA VAL A 149 0.92 -12.31 -8.00
C VAL A 149 1.63 -11.05 -7.56
N TYR A 150 1.09 -10.38 -6.54
CA TYR A 150 1.66 -9.18 -5.95
C TYR A 150 2.34 -9.53 -4.62
N TYR A 151 3.66 -9.55 -4.65
CA TYR A 151 4.51 -9.91 -3.50
C TYR A 151 4.82 -8.67 -2.65
N HIS A 152 4.37 -8.68 -1.39
CA HIS A 152 4.65 -7.60 -0.44
C HIS A 152 6.03 -7.82 0.19
N ARG A 153 6.96 -6.89 -0.07
CA ARG A 153 8.33 -6.91 0.44
C ARG A 153 8.39 -6.39 1.86
N TYR A 154 9.07 -7.16 2.70
CA TYR A 154 9.52 -6.85 4.05
C TYR A 154 11.04 -7.06 4.09
N LEU A 155 11.72 -6.51 5.08
CA LEU A 155 13.16 -6.74 5.28
C LEU A 155 13.46 -8.24 5.41
N ASP A 156 12.60 -8.97 6.12
CA ASP A 156 12.80 -10.37 6.47
C ASP A 156 12.28 -11.39 5.44
N ASN A 157 11.94 -10.95 4.21
CA ASN A 157 11.44 -11.84 3.17
C ASN A 157 12.01 -11.61 1.76
N ILE A 158 13.03 -10.77 1.61
CA ILE A 158 13.62 -10.43 0.30
C ILE A 158 14.23 -11.68 -0.36
N GLU A 159 14.91 -12.51 0.40
CA GLU A 159 15.55 -13.74 -0.08
C GLU A 159 14.55 -14.75 -0.69
N GLU A 160 13.29 -14.71 -0.26
CA GLU A 160 12.23 -15.62 -0.74
C GLU A 160 11.54 -15.14 -2.03
N GLU A 161 11.77 -13.89 -2.44
CA GLU A 161 11.08 -13.30 -3.61
C GLU A 161 11.34 -14.09 -4.89
N ALA A 162 12.59 -14.48 -5.14
CA ALA A 162 12.98 -15.20 -6.34
C ALA A 162 12.27 -16.56 -6.44
N LEU A 163 12.07 -17.25 -5.32
CA LEU A 163 11.37 -18.53 -5.25
C LEU A 163 9.90 -18.38 -5.65
N MET A 164 9.22 -17.36 -5.09
CA MET A 164 7.82 -17.11 -5.42
C MET A 164 7.64 -16.60 -6.85
N ARG A 165 8.59 -15.80 -7.36
CA ARG A 165 8.62 -15.36 -8.76
C ARG A 165 8.69 -16.56 -9.70
N GLU A 166 9.67 -17.44 -9.52
CA GLU A 166 9.84 -18.64 -10.35
C GLU A 166 8.61 -19.56 -10.28
N PHE A 167 8.04 -19.75 -9.09
CA PHE A 167 6.81 -20.51 -8.91
C PHE A 167 5.62 -19.90 -9.68
N SER A 168 5.44 -18.59 -9.57
CA SER A 168 4.34 -17.86 -10.23
C SER A 168 4.47 -17.86 -11.75
N GLU A 169 5.68 -17.61 -12.27
CA GLU A 169 5.95 -17.54 -13.71
C GLU A 169 5.80 -18.91 -14.37
N ARG A 170 6.14 -20.02 -13.68
CA ARG A 170 5.86 -21.39 -14.17
C ARG A 170 4.38 -21.69 -14.34
N LEU A 171 3.52 -21.05 -13.56
CA LEU A 171 2.05 -21.12 -13.71
C LEU A 171 1.52 -20.15 -14.77
N GLY A 172 2.39 -19.38 -15.43
CA GLY A 172 2.02 -18.36 -16.40
C GLY A 172 1.36 -17.13 -15.76
N PHE A 173 1.56 -16.90 -14.46
CA PHE A 173 1.05 -15.72 -13.77
C PHE A 173 2.07 -14.59 -13.87
N LYS A 174 1.57 -13.36 -14.01
CA LYS A 174 2.43 -12.18 -13.92
C LYS A 174 2.91 -12.04 -12.48
N PHE A 175 4.19 -11.75 -12.27
CA PHE A 175 4.72 -11.46 -10.94
C PHE A 175 5.07 -9.98 -10.82
N THR A 176 4.56 -9.34 -9.76
CA THR A 176 4.85 -7.96 -9.41
C THR A 176 5.17 -7.85 -7.93
N THR A 177 5.86 -6.78 -7.54
CA THR A 177 6.34 -6.59 -6.17
C THR A 177 6.03 -5.19 -5.70
N GLY A 178 5.88 -5.02 -4.39
CA GLY A 178 5.95 -3.70 -3.79
C GLY A 178 6.28 -3.75 -2.31
N TYR A 179 6.88 -2.67 -1.81
CA TYR A 179 7.18 -2.52 -0.39
C TYR A 179 5.89 -2.48 0.42
N SER A 180 5.84 -3.30 1.46
CA SER A 180 4.78 -3.21 2.45
C SER A 180 4.92 -1.90 3.22
N VAL A 181 3.78 -1.30 3.53
CA VAL A 181 3.67 -0.04 4.28
C VAL A 181 2.67 -0.23 5.41
N MET A 182 2.80 0.58 6.46
CA MET A 182 1.82 0.56 7.54
C MET A 182 0.52 1.21 7.04
N MET A 183 -0.59 0.52 7.27
CA MET A 183 -1.95 0.97 6.97
C MET A 183 -2.87 0.64 8.16
N PRO A 184 -3.99 1.36 8.33
CA PRO A 184 -4.47 2.47 7.51
C PRO A 184 -3.76 3.79 7.85
N LEU A 185 -4.11 4.88 7.15
CA LEU A 185 -3.52 6.21 7.36
C LEU A 185 -3.65 6.67 8.82
N GLU A 186 -4.76 6.34 9.48
CA GLU A 186 -5.01 6.64 10.88
C GLU A 186 -3.93 6.01 11.78
N LYS A 187 -3.57 4.74 11.55
CA LYS A 187 -2.52 4.04 12.29
C LYS A 187 -1.15 4.61 11.98
N THR A 188 -0.88 4.92 10.71
CA THR A 188 0.37 5.57 10.30
C THR A 188 0.56 6.93 10.96
N LEU A 189 -0.50 7.75 11.04
CA LEU A 189 -0.46 9.03 11.76
C LEU A 189 -0.27 8.84 13.27
N ALA A 190 -0.96 7.87 13.87
CA ALA A 190 -0.79 7.53 15.29
C ALA A 190 0.67 7.17 15.62
N ILE A 191 1.35 6.41 14.76
CA ILE A 191 2.78 6.08 14.91
C ILE A 191 3.65 7.33 14.85
N ILE A 192 3.46 8.17 13.82
CA ILE A 192 4.23 9.41 13.64
C ILE A 192 4.05 10.36 14.83
N GLU A 193 2.82 10.42 15.37
CA GLU A 193 2.43 11.29 16.47
C GLU A 193 2.71 10.67 17.84
N ARG A 194 3.24 9.44 17.89
CA ARG A 194 3.57 8.69 19.11
C ARG A 194 2.34 8.54 20.03
N ASP A 195 1.20 8.24 19.41
CA ASP A 195 -0.07 8.09 20.11
C ASP A 195 -0.08 6.81 20.97
N PRO A 196 -0.65 6.85 22.20
CA PRO A 196 -0.71 5.69 23.09
C PRO A 196 -1.49 4.48 22.55
N SER A 197 -2.27 4.63 21.49
CA SER A 197 -3.00 3.53 20.83
C SER A 197 -2.12 2.61 19.97
N VAL A 198 -0.85 2.96 19.76
CA VAL A 198 0.12 2.12 19.04
C VAL A 198 0.56 0.97 19.95
N THR A 199 0.37 -0.25 19.48
CA THR A 199 0.59 -1.48 20.26
C THR A 199 1.98 -2.08 20.02
N ASP A 200 2.41 -3.00 20.89
CA ASP A 200 3.66 -3.75 20.69
C ASP A 200 3.67 -4.50 19.36
N THR A 201 2.54 -5.07 18.95
CA THR A 201 2.39 -5.72 17.64
C THR A 201 2.61 -4.75 16.48
N ASP A 202 2.17 -3.50 16.62
CA ASP A 202 2.44 -2.46 15.63
C ASP A 202 3.95 -2.20 15.55
N TYR A 203 4.65 -2.03 16.69
CA TYR A 203 6.10 -1.83 16.72
C TYR A 203 6.89 -3.03 16.16
N GLU A 204 6.49 -4.27 16.46
CA GLU A 204 7.10 -5.45 15.86
C GLU A 204 6.87 -5.51 14.33
N THR A 205 5.73 -5.01 13.87
CA THR A 205 5.46 -4.88 12.43
C THR A 205 6.40 -3.85 11.80
N LEU A 206 6.60 -2.69 12.44
CA LEU A 206 7.48 -1.64 11.95
C LEU A 206 8.92 -2.12 11.77
N LYS A 207 9.42 -2.96 12.67
CA LYS A 207 10.77 -3.54 12.57
C LYS A 207 10.99 -4.33 11.28
N ARG A 208 9.93 -4.88 10.71
CA ARG A 208 9.96 -5.70 9.49
C ARG A 208 9.78 -4.90 8.20
N LEU A 209 9.23 -3.68 8.29
CA LEU A 209 9.00 -2.86 7.11
C LEU A 209 10.32 -2.34 6.55
N ALA A 210 10.44 -2.34 5.22
CA ALA A 210 11.48 -1.58 4.53
C ALA A 210 11.19 -0.08 4.58
N LEU A 211 9.91 0.31 4.71
CA LEU A 211 9.44 1.68 4.79
C LEU A 211 8.61 1.93 6.06
N PRO A 212 9.14 1.76 7.28
CA PRO A 212 8.42 2.17 8.47
C PRO A 212 8.26 3.70 8.48
N PRO A 213 7.12 4.27 8.90
CA PRO A 213 6.89 5.72 8.90
C PRO A 213 7.63 6.41 10.06
N TYR A 214 8.93 6.10 10.24
CA TYR A 214 9.83 6.77 11.15
C TYR A 214 10.16 8.19 10.68
N ASP A 215 10.78 8.96 11.57
CA ASP A 215 11.01 10.39 11.35
C ASP A 215 11.87 10.65 10.10
N ASP A 216 12.80 9.77 9.74
CA ASP A 216 13.62 9.90 8.53
C ASP A 216 12.79 9.83 7.24
N ILE A 217 11.90 8.83 7.11
CA ILE A 217 10.98 8.72 5.97
C ILE A 217 10.00 9.89 5.94
N VAL A 218 9.44 10.25 7.10
CA VAL A 218 8.49 11.38 7.20
C VAL A 218 9.18 12.70 6.81
N ASN A 219 10.45 12.89 7.19
CA ASN A 219 11.22 14.08 6.84
C ASN A 219 11.50 14.19 5.34
N VAL A 220 11.66 13.07 4.65
CA VAL A 220 11.76 13.02 3.19
C VAL A 220 10.41 13.28 2.54
N ALA A 221 9.37 12.53 2.93
CA ALA A 221 8.06 12.59 2.30
C ALA A 221 7.35 13.95 2.48
N ARG A 222 7.54 14.63 3.61
CA ARG A 222 6.87 15.91 3.92
C ARG A 222 7.32 17.08 3.05
N GLN A 223 8.33 16.91 2.19
CA GLN A 223 8.79 17.95 1.25
C GLN A 223 7.89 18.12 0.05
N TYR A 224 6.97 17.19 -0.18
CA TYR A 224 6.06 17.21 -1.32
C TYR A 224 4.61 17.49 -0.90
N PRO A 225 4.29 18.46 -0.02
CA PRO A 225 2.94 18.62 0.51
C PRO A 225 1.94 19.18 -0.50
N GLN A 226 2.42 19.71 -1.63
CA GLN A 226 1.62 20.32 -2.70
C GLN A 226 1.42 19.39 -3.90
N GLN A 227 1.91 18.15 -3.83
CA GLN A 227 1.74 17.20 -4.93
C GLN A 227 0.30 16.64 -4.92
N ASP A 228 -0.31 16.57 -6.10
CA ASP A 228 -1.68 16.09 -6.26
C ASP A 228 -1.86 14.66 -5.72
N CYS A 229 -2.99 14.42 -5.06
CA CYS A 229 -3.29 13.14 -4.42
C CYS A 229 -4.29 12.33 -5.25
N LEU A 230 -3.78 11.47 -6.15
CA LEU A 230 -4.61 10.62 -7.00
C LEU A 230 -5.50 9.65 -6.20
N LEU A 231 -5.14 9.28 -4.97
CA LEU A 231 -5.98 8.43 -4.13
C LEU A 231 -7.29 9.13 -3.71
N LYS A 232 -7.24 10.45 -3.55
CA LYS A 232 -8.42 11.27 -3.21
C LYS A 232 -9.17 11.65 -4.49
N ASP A 233 -8.43 12.05 -5.52
CA ASP A 233 -8.98 12.73 -6.70
C ASP A 233 -9.39 11.79 -7.84
N ASP A 234 -8.72 10.65 -8.02
CA ASP A 234 -8.99 9.71 -9.13
C ASP A 234 -9.68 8.41 -8.70
N TRP A 235 -9.70 8.13 -7.40
CA TRP A 235 -10.22 6.88 -6.85
C TRP A 235 -11.48 7.12 -6.04
N LEU A 236 -12.52 6.36 -6.40
CA LEU A 236 -13.78 6.32 -5.67
C LEU A 236 -13.80 5.06 -4.81
N VAL A 237 -14.03 5.20 -3.51
CA VAL A 237 -13.98 4.08 -2.56
C VAL A 237 -15.33 3.93 -1.90
N ILE A 238 -15.89 2.72 -1.94
CA ILE A 238 -17.22 2.41 -1.43
C ILE A 238 -17.13 1.24 -0.44
N ASP A 239 -17.75 1.40 0.74
CA ASP A 239 -17.87 0.32 1.71
C ASP A 239 -18.98 -0.69 1.36
N CYS A 240 -19.09 -1.77 2.13
CA CYS A 240 -20.11 -2.79 1.89
C CYS A 240 -21.56 -2.34 2.11
N ASN A 241 -21.78 -1.12 2.62
CA ASN A 241 -23.09 -0.52 2.84
C ASN A 241 -23.45 0.53 1.76
N GLY A 242 -22.57 0.78 0.79
CA GLY A 242 -22.77 1.77 -0.25
C GLY A 242 -22.37 3.19 0.15
N ASN A 243 -21.64 3.37 1.25
CA ASN A 243 -21.10 4.66 1.66
C ASN A 243 -19.81 4.95 0.88
N THR A 244 -19.69 6.18 0.39
CA THR A 244 -18.46 6.67 -0.24
C THR A 244 -17.52 7.20 0.83
N ILE A 245 -16.26 6.76 0.76
CA ILE A 245 -15.22 7.06 1.73
C ILE A 245 -14.22 8.06 1.12
N LEU A 246 -13.58 8.87 1.97
CA LEU A 246 -12.59 9.88 1.57
C LEU A 246 -11.54 9.36 0.57
N CYS A 247 -10.82 8.30 0.92
CA CYS A 247 -9.87 7.62 0.03
C CYS A 247 -9.60 6.18 0.48
N CYS A 248 -8.81 5.45 -0.29
CA CYS A 248 -8.55 4.02 -0.06
C CYS A 248 -7.71 3.75 1.19
N THR A 249 -6.97 4.73 1.72
CA THR A 249 -6.11 4.56 2.90
C THR A 249 -6.85 4.75 4.21
N ILE A 250 -8.13 5.10 4.16
CA ILE A 250 -8.96 5.37 5.33
C ILE A 250 -9.73 4.11 5.73
N PHE A 251 -9.75 3.83 7.03
CA PHE A 251 -10.50 2.68 7.57
C PHE A 251 -11.64 3.07 8.50
N ASN A 252 -11.58 4.24 9.16
CA ASN A 252 -12.71 4.75 9.93
C ASN A 252 -13.79 5.31 8.98
N GLN A 253 -14.55 4.39 8.40
CA GLN A 253 -15.57 4.65 7.39
C GLN A 253 -16.78 5.40 7.97
N ASN A 254 -16.99 5.37 9.29
CA ASN A 254 -18.07 6.13 9.92
C ASN A 254 -17.76 7.62 10.01
N GLU A 255 -16.51 7.95 10.38
CA GLU A 255 -16.07 9.33 10.49
C GLU A 255 -15.86 9.95 9.12
N TYR A 256 -15.13 9.27 8.23
CA TYR A 256 -14.66 9.81 6.95
C TYR A 256 -15.49 9.39 5.73
N GLN A 257 -16.76 9.01 5.93
CA GLN A 257 -17.71 8.95 4.82
C GLN A 257 -18.10 10.35 4.35
N VAL A 258 -18.31 10.48 3.03
CA VAL A 258 -18.75 11.73 2.39
C VAL A 258 -20.20 11.65 1.89
N GLY A 259 -20.84 10.48 1.99
CA GLY A 259 -22.24 10.27 1.64
C GLY A 259 -22.48 8.90 1.00
N LYS A 260 -23.75 8.52 0.84
CA LYS A 260 -24.13 7.32 0.11
C LYS A 260 -23.95 7.53 -1.39
N TYR A 261 -23.34 6.54 -2.06
CA TYR A 261 -23.02 6.65 -3.47
C TYR A 261 -24.26 6.83 -4.38
N LEU A 262 -25.36 6.15 -4.03
CA LEU A 262 -26.60 6.18 -4.81
C LEU A 262 -27.44 7.44 -4.61
N ASP A 263 -27.20 8.18 -3.52
CA ASP A 263 -28.05 9.31 -3.14
C ASP A 263 -27.63 10.63 -3.82
N MET A 264 -26.44 10.68 -4.42
CA MET A 264 -25.89 11.91 -4.98
C MET A 264 -24.92 11.67 -6.17
N PRO A 265 -24.75 12.64 -7.07
CA PRO A 265 -23.81 12.53 -8.19
C PRO A 265 -22.35 12.38 -7.73
N VAL A 266 -21.52 11.69 -8.50
CA VAL A 266 -20.07 11.56 -8.25
C VAL A 266 -19.42 12.92 -8.04
N ALA A 267 -19.76 13.92 -8.85
CA ALA A 267 -19.19 15.26 -8.72
C ALA A 267 -19.42 15.87 -7.33
N GLU A 268 -20.59 15.63 -6.72
CA GLU A 268 -20.89 16.11 -5.38
C GLU A 268 -20.10 15.33 -4.31
N LEU A 269 -19.98 14.00 -4.44
CA LEU A 269 -19.16 13.18 -3.53
C LEU A 269 -17.69 13.65 -3.54
N MET A 270 -17.15 13.88 -4.73
CA MET A 270 -15.77 14.35 -4.91
C MET A 270 -15.59 15.78 -4.38
N GLN A 271 -16.61 16.64 -4.52
CA GLN A 271 -16.60 17.96 -3.89
C GLN A 271 -16.59 17.84 -2.36
N ARG A 272 -17.40 16.94 -1.78
CA ARG A 272 -17.46 16.74 -0.32
C ARG A 272 -16.13 16.25 0.27
N LYS A 273 -15.36 15.42 -0.45
CA LYS A 273 -13.97 15.08 -0.04
C LYS A 273 -13.11 16.33 0.20
N ASN A 274 -13.39 17.42 -0.50
CA ASN A 274 -12.64 18.68 -0.45
C ASN A 274 -13.25 19.76 0.46
N THR A 275 -14.49 19.57 0.94
CA THR A 275 -15.21 20.61 1.69
C THR A 275 -15.68 20.15 3.07
N GLN A 276 -15.87 18.86 3.28
CA GLN A 276 -16.28 18.33 4.59
C GLN A 276 -15.12 18.47 5.58
N LYS A 277 -15.37 19.17 6.70
CA LYS A 277 -14.33 19.61 7.65
C LYS A 277 -13.37 18.49 8.04
N ASN A 278 -13.87 17.35 8.52
CA ASN A 278 -13.01 16.25 8.97
C ASN A 278 -12.19 15.62 7.82
N CYS A 279 -12.73 15.59 6.60
CA CYS A 279 -11.98 15.13 5.42
C CYS A 279 -10.85 16.09 5.08
N VAL A 280 -11.12 17.41 5.09
CA VAL A 280 -10.11 18.45 4.86
C VAL A 280 -9.03 18.41 5.93
N ASP A 281 -9.42 18.25 7.20
CA ASP A 281 -8.48 18.15 8.32
C ASP A 281 -7.57 16.92 8.18
N MET A 282 -8.14 15.75 7.84
CA MET A 282 -7.38 14.52 7.59
C MET A 282 -6.44 14.66 6.40
N CYS A 283 -6.91 15.16 5.25
CA CYS A 283 -6.08 15.40 4.09
C CYS A 283 -4.96 16.41 4.37
N SER A 284 -5.23 17.46 5.14
CA SER A 284 -4.22 18.45 5.54
C SER A 284 -3.15 17.84 6.43
N ARG A 285 -3.53 17.01 7.41
CA ARG A 285 -2.57 16.26 8.25
C ARG A 285 -1.73 15.30 7.42
N CYS A 286 -2.37 14.55 6.53
CA CYS A 286 -1.72 13.63 5.60
C CYS A 286 -0.71 14.33 4.69
N ALA A 287 -1.10 15.43 4.05
CA ALA A 287 -0.25 16.21 3.16
C ALA A 287 0.94 16.82 3.91
N LYS A 288 0.70 17.45 5.07
CA LYS A 288 1.74 18.06 5.92
C LYS A 288 2.80 17.05 6.38
N LYS A 289 2.44 15.78 6.54
CA LYS A 289 3.35 14.69 6.93
C LYS A 289 3.89 13.91 5.73
N GLY A 290 3.49 14.23 4.49
CA GLY A 290 3.92 13.50 3.29
C GLY A 290 3.28 12.13 3.10
N MET A 291 2.23 11.79 3.85
CA MET A 291 1.67 10.42 3.85
C MET A 291 0.91 10.05 2.58
N HIS A 292 0.43 11.05 1.84
CA HIS A 292 -0.10 10.88 0.49
C HIS A 292 0.97 10.37 -0.48
N ILE A 293 2.21 10.87 -0.40
CA ILE A 293 3.34 10.36 -1.19
C ILE A 293 3.73 8.95 -0.74
N TYR A 294 3.85 8.76 0.57
CA TYR A 294 4.16 7.45 1.17
C TYR A 294 3.19 6.36 0.70
N SER A 295 1.91 6.69 0.60
CA SER A 295 0.87 5.74 0.17
C SER A 295 0.79 5.56 -1.35
N MET A 296 1.04 6.62 -2.13
CA MET A 296 0.92 6.59 -3.60
C MET A 296 2.13 6.00 -4.29
N PHE A 297 3.33 6.28 -3.77
CA PHE A 297 4.59 6.04 -4.46
C PHE A 297 5.61 5.28 -3.60
N PRO A 298 5.23 4.24 -2.82
CA PRO A 298 6.20 3.52 -1.98
C PRO A 298 7.32 2.86 -2.80
N ASN A 299 7.07 2.55 -4.08
CA ASN A 299 8.01 1.86 -4.98
C ASN A 299 8.68 2.81 -5.98
N GLN A 300 8.80 4.11 -5.67
CA GLN A 300 9.38 5.08 -6.61
C GLN A 300 10.23 6.12 -5.91
N GLY A 301 11.20 6.65 -6.64
CA GLY A 301 11.99 7.82 -6.24
C GLY A 301 12.70 7.63 -4.90
N VAL A 302 12.64 8.67 -4.07
CA VAL A 302 13.34 8.74 -2.78
C VAL A 302 12.91 7.66 -1.78
N LEU A 303 11.65 7.21 -1.85
CA LEU A 303 11.15 6.14 -0.98
C LEU A 303 11.75 4.79 -1.38
N GLU A 304 11.80 4.49 -2.68
CA GLU A 304 12.44 3.26 -3.16
C GLU A 304 13.93 3.21 -2.80
N GLN A 305 14.67 4.32 -3.01
CA GLN A 305 16.08 4.41 -2.63
C GLN A 305 16.28 4.17 -1.13
N HIS A 306 15.42 4.76 -0.31
CA HIS A 306 15.47 4.57 1.14
C HIS A 306 15.20 3.12 1.55
N ALA A 307 14.19 2.48 0.94
CA ALA A 307 13.90 1.06 1.17
C ALA A 307 15.09 0.16 0.80
N VAL A 308 15.73 0.41 -0.36
CA VAL A 308 16.90 -0.34 -0.82
C VAL A 308 18.06 -0.22 0.16
N ASN A 309 18.37 1.00 0.63
CA ASN A 309 19.45 1.18 1.60
C ASN A 309 19.18 0.48 2.93
N ARG A 310 17.92 0.51 3.41
CA ARG A 310 17.52 -0.23 4.61
C ARG A 310 17.66 -1.74 4.44
N ILE A 311 17.32 -2.27 3.27
CA ILE A 311 17.51 -3.70 2.93
C ILE A 311 18.99 -4.07 2.95
N ILE A 312 19.84 -3.27 2.29
CA ILE A 312 21.30 -3.52 2.27
C ILE A 312 21.88 -3.52 3.69
N ASP A 313 21.54 -2.53 4.52
CA ASP A 313 22.00 -2.47 5.91
C ASP A 313 21.49 -3.68 6.72
N PHE A 314 20.24 -4.07 6.51
CA PHE A 314 19.63 -5.22 7.18
C PHE A 314 20.34 -6.53 6.83
N GLU A 315 20.60 -6.78 5.55
CA GLU A 315 21.29 -7.98 5.06
C GLU A 315 22.75 -8.03 5.55
N ASN A 316 23.46 -6.90 5.55
CA ASN A 316 24.83 -6.79 6.05
C ASN A 316 24.92 -7.14 7.55
N LEU A 317 24.06 -6.54 8.37
CA LEU A 317 24.04 -6.82 9.81
C LEU A 317 23.63 -8.26 10.10
N SER A 318 22.60 -8.74 9.41
CA SER A 318 22.06 -10.10 9.61
C SER A 318 23.08 -11.17 9.22
N SER A 319 23.77 -11.02 8.09
CA SER A 319 24.81 -11.95 7.63
C SER A 319 26.02 -12.02 8.58
N MET A 320 26.30 -10.94 9.30
CA MET A 320 27.35 -10.88 10.33
C MET A 320 26.87 -11.37 11.71
N GLY A 321 25.59 -11.69 11.87
CA GLY A 321 25.00 -12.06 13.16
C GLY A 321 24.97 -10.91 14.18
N LEU A 322 24.99 -9.67 13.69
CA LEU A 322 24.92 -8.47 14.54
C LEU A 322 23.47 -8.14 14.89
N ALA A 323 23.27 -7.46 16.02
CA ALA A 323 21.96 -6.97 16.41
C ALA A 323 21.45 -5.93 15.40
N VAL A 324 20.21 -6.10 14.95
CA VAL A 324 19.54 -5.19 14.03
C VAL A 324 18.66 -4.23 14.83
N ASP A 325 19.01 -2.94 14.81
CA ASP A 325 18.14 -1.86 15.24
C ASP A 325 17.46 -1.24 14.02
N SER A 326 16.15 -1.46 13.89
CA SER A 326 15.38 -1.02 12.72
C SER A 326 15.35 0.50 12.56
N GLU A 327 15.47 1.29 13.64
CA GLU A 327 15.50 2.76 13.55
C GLU A 327 16.84 3.30 13.01
N LEU A 328 17.89 2.47 13.03
CA LEU A 328 19.22 2.84 12.54
C LEU A 328 19.51 2.34 11.12
N LEU A 329 18.66 1.48 10.56
CA LEU A 329 18.81 1.00 9.18
C LEU A 329 18.64 2.13 8.16
N GLY A 330 19.42 2.06 7.07
CA GLY A 330 19.44 3.08 6.02
C GLY A 330 20.18 4.35 6.41
N ARG A 331 20.93 4.29 7.52
CA ARG A 331 21.72 5.40 8.08
C ARG A 331 23.22 5.05 8.19
N ALA A 332 23.65 3.90 7.67
CA ALA A 332 25.05 3.55 7.63
C ALA A 332 25.85 4.64 6.88
N GLY A 333 26.90 5.17 7.54
CA GLY A 333 27.73 6.25 6.98
C GLY A 333 27.09 7.64 7.00
N GLU A 334 25.92 7.83 7.62
CA GLU A 334 25.32 9.16 7.81
C GLU A 334 26.22 10.04 8.67
N VAL A 335 26.57 11.22 8.13
CA VAL A 335 27.28 12.24 8.90
C VAL A 335 26.28 13.00 9.75
N SER A 336 26.50 13.06 11.06
CA SER A 336 25.64 13.84 11.96
C SER A 336 25.75 15.34 11.68
N ALA A 337 24.73 16.12 12.07
CA ALA A 337 24.73 17.57 11.94
C ALA A 337 25.99 18.24 12.53
N GLU A 338 26.48 17.69 13.65
CA GLU A 338 27.67 18.18 14.36
C GLU A 338 28.97 17.95 13.57
N ASN A 339 29.02 16.89 12.76
CA ASN A 339 30.20 16.49 11.99
C ASN A 339 30.11 16.90 10.52
N PHE A 340 29.05 17.61 10.13
CA PHE A 340 28.81 17.99 8.75
C PHE A 340 29.59 19.24 8.34
N ASP A 341 30.44 19.14 7.31
CA ASP A 341 31.16 20.29 6.75
C ASP A 341 30.37 20.93 5.61
N GLU A 342 29.47 21.85 5.96
CA GLU A 342 28.63 22.54 4.97
C GLU A 342 29.45 23.35 3.94
N ALA A 343 30.56 23.93 4.38
CA ALA A 343 31.41 24.69 3.48
C ALA A 343 32.06 23.77 2.43
N GLN A 344 32.50 22.57 2.82
CA GLN A 344 32.99 21.54 1.91
C GLN A 344 31.88 21.02 1.00
N TYR A 345 30.73 20.71 1.57
CA TYR A 345 29.60 20.19 0.83
C TYR A 345 29.17 21.16 -0.29
N PHE A 346 29.10 22.45 -0.01
CA PHE A 346 28.83 23.48 -1.03
C PHE A 346 29.96 23.65 -2.04
N ARG A 347 31.23 23.41 -1.67
CA ARG A 347 32.35 23.47 -2.63
C ARG A 347 32.26 22.36 -3.67
N LEU A 348 31.79 21.18 -3.26
CA LEU A 348 31.67 20.00 -4.13
C LEU A 348 30.32 19.91 -4.83
N ASN A 349 29.30 20.60 -4.32
CA ASN A 349 27.93 20.56 -4.84
C ASN A 349 27.39 21.99 -5.06
N GLU A 350 27.77 22.61 -6.18
CA GLU A 350 27.39 24.00 -6.51
C GLU A 350 25.88 24.15 -6.76
N ASP A 351 25.25 23.11 -7.30
CA ASP A 351 23.79 23.00 -7.45
C ASP A 351 23.09 23.15 -6.09
N VAL A 352 23.60 22.47 -5.05
CA VAL A 352 23.07 22.57 -3.69
C VAL A 352 23.25 23.97 -3.12
N ARG A 353 24.44 24.56 -3.29
CA ARG A 353 24.68 25.94 -2.84
C ARG A 353 23.67 26.90 -3.47
N ARG A 354 23.39 26.73 -4.75
CA ARG A 354 22.40 27.54 -5.48
C ARG A 354 20.99 27.32 -4.92
N ALA A 355 20.58 26.06 -4.76
CA ALA A 355 19.27 25.69 -4.22
C ALA A 355 19.05 26.29 -2.81
N VAL A 356 20.07 26.25 -1.94
CA VAL A 356 20.01 26.91 -0.62
C VAL A 356 19.89 28.44 -0.76
N SER A 357 20.66 29.06 -1.67
CA SER A 357 20.60 30.51 -1.87
C SER A 357 19.25 31.00 -2.42
N THR A 358 18.54 30.15 -3.16
CA THR A 358 17.18 30.42 -3.66
C THR A 358 16.09 30.01 -2.66
N GLY A 359 16.46 29.53 -1.47
CA GLY A 359 15.54 29.14 -0.40
C GLY A 359 14.85 27.78 -0.62
N GLU A 360 15.31 26.97 -1.58
CA GLU A 360 14.79 25.63 -1.81
C GLU A 360 15.14 24.69 -0.66
N PHE A 361 16.34 24.86 -0.08
CA PHE A 361 16.77 24.21 1.15
C PHE A 361 17.23 25.26 2.19
N SER A 362 16.98 24.99 3.47
CA SER A 362 17.42 25.84 4.58
C SER A 362 18.92 25.74 4.86
N SER A 363 19.56 24.63 4.47
CA SER A 363 20.99 24.39 4.64
C SER A 363 21.48 23.26 3.72
N GLY A 364 22.80 23.19 3.50
CA GLY A 364 23.44 22.07 2.81
C GLY A 364 23.27 20.76 3.58
N TYR A 365 23.24 20.82 4.92
CA TYR A 365 22.95 19.65 5.75
C TYR A 365 21.53 19.13 5.51
N GLN A 366 20.56 20.05 5.39
CA GLN A 366 19.19 19.69 5.06
C GLN A 366 19.15 18.97 3.70
N HIS A 367 19.79 19.52 2.66
CA HIS A 367 19.89 18.81 1.38
C HIS A 367 20.56 17.43 1.53
N TYR A 368 21.66 17.31 2.29
CA TYR A 368 22.37 16.05 2.47
C TYR A 368 21.50 14.95 3.08
N VAL A 369 20.81 15.24 4.19
CA VAL A 369 19.95 14.25 4.87
C VAL A 369 18.82 13.76 3.97
N LEU A 370 18.30 14.65 3.12
CA LEU A 370 17.11 14.38 2.31
C LEU A 370 17.43 13.73 0.97
N HIS A 371 18.50 14.17 0.31
CA HIS A 371 18.88 13.78 -1.04
C HIS A 371 20.33 13.35 -1.10
N GLY A 372 21.24 14.19 -0.58
CA GLY A 372 22.68 14.02 -0.79
C GLY A 372 23.26 12.69 -0.34
N ARG A 373 22.82 12.14 0.80
CA ARG A 373 23.26 10.83 1.28
C ARG A 373 22.81 9.69 0.35
N LEU A 374 21.58 9.78 -0.15
CA LEU A 374 21.00 8.77 -1.05
C LEU A 374 21.58 8.87 -2.46
N GLU A 375 21.97 10.08 -2.88
CA GLU A 375 22.65 10.36 -4.13
C GLU A 375 24.17 10.08 -4.10
N GLY A 376 24.72 9.74 -2.93
CA GLY A 376 26.17 9.55 -2.76
C GLY A 376 26.99 10.84 -2.94
N ARG A 377 26.41 12.01 -2.65
CA ARG A 377 27.09 13.30 -2.78
C ARG A 377 28.27 13.39 -1.82
N LEU A 378 29.40 13.87 -2.34
CA LEU A 378 30.65 14.01 -1.58
C LEU A 378 30.66 15.28 -0.74
N GLY A 379 31.55 15.32 0.25
CA GLY A 379 31.81 16.51 1.08
C GLY A 379 30.91 16.67 2.29
N ALA A 380 30.19 15.63 2.69
CA ALA A 380 29.31 15.67 3.86
C ALA A 380 30.10 15.71 5.18
N GLY A 381 31.37 15.28 5.21
CA GLY A 381 32.24 15.42 6.38
C GLY A 381 33.67 14.95 6.11
N ALA A 382 34.54 15.04 7.11
CA ALA A 382 35.98 14.77 6.98
C ALA A 382 36.34 13.35 6.46
N PHE A 383 35.40 12.40 6.53
CA PHE A 383 35.57 11.02 6.08
C PHE A 383 34.78 10.66 4.81
N SER A 384 33.99 11.59 4.24
CA SER A 384 33.40 11.39 2.92
C SER A 384 34.48 11.69 1.89
N VAL A 385 35.06 10.64 1.30
CA VAL A 385 36.27 10.67 0.47
C VAL A 385 36.19 11.75 -0.62
N VAL A 386 37.32 12.45 -0.79
CA VAL A 386 37.59 13.51 -1.77
C VAL A 386 37.39 13.04 -3.21
#